data_AF-A0A1G5RIS0-F1
#
_entry.id   AF-A0A1G5RIS0-F1
#
_cell.length_a   1.000
_cell.length_b   1.000
_cell.length_c   1.000
_cell.angle_alpha   90.00
_cell.angle_beta   90.00
_cell.angle_gamma   90.00
#
_symmetry.space_group_name_H-M   'P 1'
#
loop_
_entity.id
_entity.type
_entity.pdbx_description
1 polymer ?
#
loop_
_entity_poly.entity_id
_entity_poly.type
_entity_poly.pdbx_seq_one_letter_code
_entity_poly.pdbx_strand_id
1 'polypeptide(L)'
;MFGLDNPSGVSVMPPITPASNPNPLWFTNGGAGLAVSYPGQEWFNIVQAELLAVLQEAGIKPDKSKLNQLAVAIKSIAAERGIELTDKLGNSSALAASQKLVSDVNDNANSKLSKNQNGADIPDKNAFVKNLGLSETVAQARNAVPSSRKVNGKALTGDISLSAGDVGALPALKSIDKIPDWGYNGPFRGSRTVDYARGISVGDNDYGQIWVDSSGRLYGRFS
;
A
#
# COMPACT_ATOMS: atom_id res chain seq x y z
N MET A 1 -54.94 -16.95 15.03
CA MET A 1 -56.18 -16.71 15.76
C MET A 1 -57.25 -16.50 14.71
N PHE A 2 -58.45 -17.05 14.89
CA PHE A 2 -59.58 -16.78 14.01
C PHE A 2 -60.53 -15.78 14.71
N GLY A 3 -61.36 -15.07 13.96
CA GLY A 3 -62.38 -14.20 14.55
C GLY A 3 -63.53 -14.98 15.17
N LEU A 4 -64.49 -14.28 15.80
CA LEU A 4 -65.75 -14.86 16.24
C LEU A 4 -66.45 -15.61 15.08
N ASP A 5 -66.59 -16.93 15.22
CA ASP A 5 -67.16 -17.83 14.19
C ASP A 5 -68.40 -18.54 14.72
N ASN A 6 -69.46 -17.77 14.99
CA ASN A 6 -70.75 -18.31 15.42
C ASN A 6 -71.92 -17.41 14.95
N PRO A 7 -73.17 -17.88 15.04
CA PRO A 7 -74.34 -17.14 14.55
C PRO A 7 -74.63 -15.79 15.24
N SER A 8 -73.93 -15.46 16.33
CA SER A 8 -74.08 -14.15 17.02
C SER A 8 -73.18 -13.05 16.44
N GLY A 9 -72.26 -13.40 15.54
CA GLY A 9 -71.35 -12.44 14.91
C GLY A 9 -72.03 -11.56 13.86
N VAL A 10 -71.44 -10.39 13.62
CA VAL A 10 -71.82 -9.47 12.53
C VAL A 10 -70.67 -9.37 11.53
N SER A 11 -70.99 -9.16 10.24
CA SER A 11 -70.00 -9.18 9.15
C SER A 11 -69.16 -7.91 9.02
N VAL A 12 -69.55 -6.83 9.71
CA VAL A 12 -68.86 -5.54 9.70
C VAL A 12 -68.60 -5.13 11.14
N MET A 13 -67.37 -4.71 11.45
CA MET A 13 -67.02 -4.24 12.78
C MET A 13 -67.88 -3.02 13.13
N PRO A 14 -68.63 -3.03 14.25
CA PRO A 14 -69.39 -1.88 14.70
C PRO A 14 -68.48 -0.66 14.95
N PRO A 15 -68.99 0.57 14.80
CA PRO A 15 -68.20 1.79 15.06
C PRO A 15 -67.61 1.81 16.48
N ILE A 16 -66.36 2.26 16.60
CA ILE A 16 -65.70 2.49 17.90
C ILE A 16 -66.07 3.90 18.37
N THR A 17 -66.65 4.00 19.56
CA THR A 17 -67.00 5.26 20.19
C THR A 17 -65.76 5.99 20.76
N PRO A 18 -65.80 7.33 20.88
CA PRO A 18 -64.68 8.08 21.45
C PRO A 18 -64.35 7.67 22.88
N ALA A 19 -63.07 7.79 23.27
CA ALA A 19 -62.61 7.48 24.61
C ALA A 19 -63.37 8.30 25.67
N SER A 20 -64.11 7.61 26.55
CA SER A 20 -64.88 8.26 27.61
C SER A 20 -64.04 8.64 28.83
N ASN A 21 -62.86 8.01 29.01
CA ASN A 21 -61.96 8.28 30.14
C ASN A 21 -60.58 8.72 29.59
N PRO A 22 -59.99 9.80 30.12
CA PRO A 22 -58.66 10.26 29.68
C PRO A 22 -57.52 9.36 30.20
N ASN A 23 -57.80 8.53 31.20
CA ASN A 23 -56.83 7.60 31.81
C ASN A 23 -57.33 6.15 31.69
N PRO A 24 -56.42 5.16 31.52
CA PRO A 24 -56.78 3.75 31.53
C PRO A 24 -57.43 3.33 32.85
N LEU A 25 -58.54 2.59 32.75
CA LEU A 25 -59.18 1.92 33.88
C LEU A 25 -58.85 0.42 33.86
N TRP A 26 -58.90 -0.22 35.02
CA TRP A 26 -58.56 -1.64 35.21
C TRP A 26 -59.76 -2.43 35.73
N PHE A 27 -59.84 -3.72 35.40
CA PHE A 27 -60.91 -4.60 35.88
C PHE A 27 -60.85 -4.74 37.41
N THR A 28 -62.02 -4.68 38.06
CA THR A 28 -62.20 -5.01 39.49
C THR A 28 -63.28 -6.08 39.67
N ASN A 29 -63.09 -6.95 40.67
CA ASN A 29 -64.10 -7.90 41.13
C ASN A 29 -65.25 -7.22 41.91
N GLY A 30 -65.28 -5.89 41.95
CA GLY A 30 -66.17 -5.12 42.81
C GLY A 30 -65.71 -5.11 44.28
N GLY A 31 -66.51 -4.49 45.15
CA GLY A 31 -66.24 -4.38 46.58
C GLY A 31 -66.34 -2.94 47.09
N ALA A 32 -66.62 -2.76 48.39
CA ALA A 32 -66.79 -1.46 49.05
C ALA A 32 -67.72 -0.48 48.28
N GLY A 33 -68.82 -0.98 47.69
CA GLY A 33 -69.78 -0.18 46.93
C GLY A 33 -69.51 -0.06 45.43
N LEU A 34 -68.42 -0.66 44.91
CA LEU A 34 -68.12 -0.71 43.48
C LEU A 34 -68.69 -1.97 42.83
N ALA A 35 -69.25 -1.79 41.63
CA ALA A 35 -69.72 -2.89 40.79
C ALA A 35 -68.55 -3.66 40.15
N VAL A 36 -68.82 -4.91 39.78
CA VAL A 36 -67.89 -5.73 39.00
C VAL A 36 -67.68 -5.09 37.63
N SER A 37 -66.44 -5.02 37.17
CA SER A 37 -66.12 -4.58 35.80
C SER A 37 -66.38 -5.69 34.79
N TYR A 38 -66.94 -5.36 33.64
CA TYR A 38 -67.08 -6.28 32.51
C TYR A 38 -66.69 -5.59 31.19
N PRO A 39 -65.97 -6.27 30.29
CA PRO A 39 -65.65 -5.73 28.98
C PRO A 39 -66.90 -5.70 28.08
N GLY A 40 -67.10 -4.57 27.40
CA GLY A 40 -68.12 -4.44 26.35
C GLY A 40 -67.64 -4.99 24.99
N GLN A 41 -68.53 -4.98 23.99
CA GLN A 41 -68.22 -5.47 22.64
C GLN A 41 -67.00 -4.79 22.01
N GLU A 42 -66.80 -3.49 22.26
CA GLU A 42 -65.70 -2.72 21.66
C GLU A 42 -64.36 -3.24 22.13
N TRP A 43 -64.24 -3.55 23.43
CA TRP A 43 -63.02 -4.10 24.00
C TRP A 43 -62.64 -5.43 23.34
N PHE A 44 -63.60 -6.35 23.18
CA PHE A 44 -63.37 -7.65 22.54
C PHE A 44 -63.03 -7.51 21.06
N ASN A 45 -63.74 -6.64 20.34
CA ASN A 45 -63.50 -6.41 18.92
C ASN A 45 -62.13 -5.76 18.67
N ILE A 46 -61.71 -4.82 19.51
CA ILE A 46 -60.38 -4.19 19.43
C ILE A 46 -59.30 -5.24 19.65
N VAL A 47 -59.38 -6.02 20.74
CA VAL A 47 -58.40 -7.09 21.02
C VAL A 47 -58.37 -8.12 19.87
N GLN A 48 -59.53 -8.49 19.32
CA GLN A 48 -59.60 -9.38 18.17
C GLN A 48 -58.91 -8.78 16.95
N ALA A 49 -59.20 -7.52 16.62
CA ALA A 49 -58.63 -6.83 15.47
C ALA A 49 -57.10 -6.69 15.58
N GLU A 50 -56.58 -6.30 16.75
CA GLU A 50 -55.14 -6.20 17.02
C GLU A 50 -54.43 -7.54 16.80
N LEU A 51 -54.98 -8.61 17.35
CA LEU A 51 -54.40 -9.95 17.21
C LEU A 51 -54.50 -10.48 15.77
N LEU A 52 -55.54 -10.12 15.00
CA LEU A 52 -55.63 -10.44 13.57
C LEU A 52 -54.66 -9.61 12.72
N ALA A 53 -54.45 -8.34 13.08
CA ALA A 53 -53.48 -7.46 12.42
C ALA A 53 -52.05 -7.99 12.57
N VAL A 54 -51.68 -8.54 13.75
CA VAL A 54 -50.39 -9.22 13.94
C VAL A 54 -50.21 -10.39 12.97
N LEU A 55 -51.27 -11.18 12.72
CA LEU A 55 -51.23 -12.26 11.74
C LEU A 55 -51.07 -11.72 10.31
N GLN A 56 -51.80 -10.67 9.96
CA GLN A 56 -51.72 -10.02 8.65
C GLN A 56 -50.34 -9.44 8.36
N GLU A 57 -49.74 -8.75 9.33
CA GLU A 57 -48.38 -8.20 9.24
C GLU A 57 -47.36 -9.33 8.97
N ALA A 58 -47.53 -10.48 9.61
CA ALA A 58 -46.71 -11.67 9.38
C ALA A 58 -47.07 -12.44 8.07
N GLY A 59 -48.02 -11.95 7.26
CA GLY A 59 -48.49 -12.64 6.06
C GLY A 59 -49.26 -13.95 6.32
N ILE A 60 -49.71 -14.19 7.56
CA ILE A 60 -50.40 -15.42 7.98
C ILE A 60 -51.91 -15.26 7.84
N LYS A 61 -52.54 -16.15 7.07
CA LYS A 61 -54.01 -16.22 6.99
C LYS A 61 -54.59 -16.88 8.25
N PRO A 62 -55.63 -16.29 8.89
CA PRO A 62 -56.33 -16.91 10.00
C PRO A 62 -56.89 -18.31 9.69
N ASP A 63 -56.57 -19.29 10.53
CA ASP A 63 -57.03 -20.68 10.44
C ASP A 63 -57.57 -21.17 11.80
N LYS A 64 -58.86 -21.51 11.88
CA LYS A 64 -59.48 -21.95 13.14
C LYS A 64 -58.97 -23.30 13.67
N SER A 65 -58.31 -24.10 12.84
CA SER A 65 -57.72 -25.37 13.25
C SER A 65 -56.35 -25.23 13.95
N LYS A 66 -55.77 -24.02 13.96
CA LYS A 66 -54.41 -23.76 14.47
C LYS A 66 -54.41 -22.91 15.73
N LEU A 67 -53.91 -23.45 16.83
CA LEU A 67 -53.89 -22.78 18.14
C LEU A 67 -52.60 -22.01 18.46
N ASN A 68 -51.64 -21.95 17.53
CA ASN A 68 -50.32 -21.34 17.75
C ASN A 68 -50.00 -20.19 16.77
N GLN A 69 -50.97 -19.72 15.98
CA GLN A 69 -50.71 -18.77 14.90
C GLN A 69 -50.14 -17.43 15.38
N LEU A 70 -50.51 -16.95 16.57
CA LEU A 70 -49.94 -15.72 17.14
C LEU A 70 -48.45 -15.88 17.43
N ALA A 71 -48.06 -17.04 17.99
CA ALA A 71 -46.65 -17.33 18.23
C ALA A 71 -45.86 -17.47 16.93
N VAL A 72 -46.46 -18.04 15.87
CA VAL A 72 -45.84 -18.10 14.53
C VAL A 72 -45.70 -16.71 13.92
N ALA A 73 -46.73 -15.86 14.04
CA ALA A 73 -46.72 -14.49 13.52
C ALA A 73 -45.62 -13.64 14.17
N ILE A 74 -45.54 -13.65 15.50
CA ILE A 74 -44.51 -12.92 16.26
C ILE A 74 -43.11 -13.40 15.88
N LYS A 75 -42.90 -14.72 15.73
CA LYS A 75 -41.62 -15.27 15.25
C LYS A 75 -41.27 -14.79 13.85
N SER A 76 -42.25 -14.76 12.93
CA SER A 76 -42.03 -14.30 11.55
C SER A 76 -41.66 -12.82 11.50
N ILE A 77 -42.41 -11.97 12.20
CA ILE A 77 -42.14 -10.52 12.27
C ILE A 77 -40.76 -10.26 12.89
N ALA A 78 -40.41 -10.96 13.96
CA ALA A 78 -39.11 -10.84 14.60
C ALA A 78 -37.96 -11.32 13.69
N ALA A 79 -38.18 -12.36 12.88
CA ALA A 79 -37.19 -12.88 11.93
C ALA A 79 -37.01 -11.97 10.70
N GLU A 80 -38.09 -11.41 10.14
CA GLU A 80 -38.03 -10.44 9.04
C GLU A 80 -37.34 -9.13 9.46
N ARG A 81 -37.41 -8.80 10.75
CA ARG A 81 -36.70 -7.67 11.36
C ARG A 81 -35.35 -8.08 12.00
N GLY A 82 -34.98 -9.34 11.92
CA GLY A 82 -33.88 -9.97 12.67
C GLY A 82 -32.60 -10.08 11.88
N ILE A 83 -31.84 -8.98 11.79
CA ILE A 83 -30.44 -9.06 11.41
C ILE A 83 -29.69 -9.73 12.57
N GLU A 84 -29.28 -10.98 12.40
CA GLU A 84 -28.41 -11.64 13.37
C GLU A 84 -26.98 -11.09 13.22
N LEU A 85 -26.40 -10.62 14.33
CA LEU A 85 -25.02 -10.16 14.35
C LEU A 85 -24.08 -11.37 14.36
N THR A 86 -23.09 -11.36 13.48
CA THR A 86 -22.05 -12.40 13.41
C THR A 86 -20.67 -11.85 13.76
N ASP A 87 -19.81 -12.73 14.25
CA ASP A 87 -18.39 -12.52 14.53
C ASP A 87 -17.47 -12.99 13.39
N LYS A 88 -18.03 -13.55 12.32
CA LYS A 88 -17.31 -14.04 11.14
C LYS A 88 -17.75 -13.32 9.87
N LEU A 89 -16.80 -13.03 8.99
CA LEU A 89 -17.13 -12.59 7.64
C LEU A 89 -17.61 -13.79 6.82
N GLY A 90 -18.73 -13.61 6.12
CA GLY A 90 -19.30 -14.60 5.22
C GLY A 90 -20.15 -13.93 4.13
N ASN A 91 -20.65 -14.73 3.20
CA ASN A 91 -21.53 -14.29 2.10
C ASN A 91 -23.02 -14.43 2.45
N SER A 92 -23.36 -14.46 3.74
CA SER A 92 -24.75 -14.64 4.19
C SER A 92 -25.58 -13.39 3.87
N SER A 93 -26.78 -13.60 3.36
CA SER A 93 -27.79 -12.55 3.20
C SER A 93 -28.65 -12.34 4.45
N ALA A 94 -28.47 -13.16 5.50
CA ALA A 94 -29.24 -13.14 6.74
C ALA A 94 -28.44 -12.65 7.97
N LEU A 95 -27.10 -12.63 7.87
CA LEU A 95 -26.22 -12.21 8.97
C LEU A 95 -25.56 -10.88 8.64
N ALA A 96 -25.50 -9.95 9.60
CA ALA A 96 -24.66 -8.75 9.47
C ALA A 96 -23.42 -8.85 10.36
N ALA A 97 -22.32 -8.25 9.89
CA ALA A 97 -21.12 -8.11 10.68
C ALA A 97 -21.41 -7.30 11.96
N SER A 98 -20.95 -7.79 13.11
CA SER A 98 -20.93 -7.01 14.34
C SER A 98 -20.08 -5.74 14.19
N GLN A 99 -20.36 -4.69 14.96
CA GLN A 99 -19.57 -3.44 14.94
C GLN A 99 -18.08 -3.69 15.19
N LYS A 100 -17.76 -4.61 16.11
CA LYS A 100 -16.37 -5.02 16.37
C LYS A 100 -15.72 -5.59 15.11
N LEU A 101 -16.39 -6.50 14.41
CA LEU A 101 -15.86 -7.09 13.18
C LEU A 101 -15.68 -6.04 12.07
N VAL A 102 -16.59 -5.06 11.96
CA VAL A 102 -16.44 -3.93 11.03
C VAL A 102 -15.21 -3.08 11.38
N SER A 103 -15.00 -2.78 12.66
CA SER A 103 -13.79 -2.06 13.11
C SER A 103 -12.53 -2.86 12.81
N ASP A 104 -12.50 -4.15 13.17
CA ASP A 104 -11.34 -5.02 12.94
C ASP A 104 -10.98 -5.10 11.44
N VAL A 105 -11.99 -5.15 10.56
CA VAL A 105 -11.80 -5.12 9.09
C VAL A 105 -11.26 -3.77 8.63
N ASN A 106 -11.82 -2.68 9.13
CA ASN A 106 -11.38 -1.33 8.80
C ASN A 106 -9.95 -1.07 9.27
N ASP A 107 -9.58 -1.52 10.47
CA ASP A 107 -8.24 -1.39 11.03
C ASP A 107 -7.23 -2.24 10.24
N ASN A 108 -7.59 -3.47 9.87
CA ASN A 108 -6.75 -4.28 8.99
C ASN A 108 -6.58 -3.63 7.61
N ALA A 109 -7.63 -3.02 7.03
CA ALA A 109 -7.52 -2.29 5.77
C ALA A 109 -6.60 -1.07 5.90
N ASN A 110 -6.76 -0.28 6.96
CA ASN A 110 -5.92 0.89 7.26
C ASN A 110 -4.48 0.53 7.62
N SER A 111 -4.20 -0.73 8.00
CA SER A 111 -2.84 -1.23 8.23
C SER A 111 -2.05 -1.52 6.93
N LYS A 112 -2.72 -1.50 5.76
CA LYS A 112 -2.08 -1.75 4.46
C LYS A 112 -1.62 -0.46 3.81
N LEU A 113 -0.67 -0.59 2.88
CA LEU A 113 -0.20 0.54 2.09
C LEU A 113 -1.27 1.04 1.11
N SER A 114 -1.48 2.35 1.08
CA SER A 114 -2.44 3.00 0.19
C SER A 114 -1.87 3.21 -1.21
N LYS A 115 -2.62 2.79 -2.23
CA LYS A 115 -2.21 2.92 -3.64
C LYS A 115 -1.98 4.37 -4.06
N ASN A 116 -2.85 5.28 -3.62
CA ASN A 116 -2.76 6.70 -4.00
C ASN A 116 -1.57 7.43 -3.33
N GLN A 117 -0.94 6.85 -2.31
CA GLN A 117 0.23 7.41 -1.65
C GLN A 117 1.54 6.94 -2.26
N ASN A 118 1.51 5.97 -3.19
CA ASN A 118 2.69 5.50 -3.93
C ASN A 118 3.88 5.18 -3.02
N GLY A 119 3.63 4.56 -1.86
CA GLY A 119 4.66 4.17 -0.88
C GLY A 119 5.16 5.29 0.03
N ALA A 120 4.57 6.49 0.00
CA ALA A 120 4.89 7.56 0.95
C ALA A 120 4.63 7.15 2.41
N ASP A 121 3.64 6.28 2.62
CA ASP A 121 3.16 5.70 3.86
C ASP A 121 3.92 4.47 4.36
N ILE A 122 4.97 4.04 3.65
CA ILE A 122 5.89 3.02 4.17
C ILE A 122 6.59 3.58 5.42
N PRO A 123 6.43 2.94 6.60
CA PRO A 123 6.98 3.42 7.86
C PRO A 123 8.50 3.48 7.87
N ASP A 124 9.15 2.41 7.38
CA ASP A 124 10.61 2.33 7.23
C ASP A 124 10.98 1.99 5.77
N LYS A 125 11.30 3.05 5.01
CA LYS A 125 11.68 2.93 3.60
C LYS A 125 13.04 2.24 3.41
N ASN A 126 13.96 2.35 4.38
CA ASN A 126 15.27 1.70 4.29
C ASN A 126 15.13 0.18 4.49
N ALA A 127 14.35 -0.25 5.48
CA ALA A 127 14.01 -1.66 5.66
C ALA A 127 13.26 -2.22 4.44
N PHE A 128 12.34 -1.44 3.85
CA PHE A 128 11.64 -1.84 2.63
C PHE A 128 12.61 -2.06 1.45
N VAL A 129 13.54 -1.14 1.20
CA VAL A 129 14.59 -1.28 0.17
C VAL A 129 15.46 -2.51 0.42
N LYS A 130 15.80 -2.80 1.68
CA LYS A 130 16.54 -4.02 2.06
C LYS A 130 15.74 -5.28 1.78
N ASN A 131 14.46 -5.31 2.11
CA ASN A 131 13.57 -6.45 1.87
C ASN A 131 13.33 -6.70 0.37
N LEU A 132 13.43 -5.66 -0.47
CA LEU A 132 13.43 -5.78 -1.92
C LEU A 132 14.77 -6.29 -2.49
N GLY A 133 15.81 -6.44 -1.67
CA GLY A 133 17.15 -6.85 -2.13
C GLY A 133 17.93 -5.74 -2.85
N LEU A 134 17.52 -4.47 -2.72
CA LEU A 134 18.10 -3.34 -3.47
C LEU A 134 19.23 -2.62 -2.74
N SER A 135 19.64 -3.08 -1.55
CA SER A 135 20.69 -2.43 -0.75
C SER A 135 22.02 -2.32 -1.49
N GLU A 136 22.45 -3.39 -2.17
CA GLU A 136 23.70 -3.40 -2.94
C GLU A 136 23.61 -2.49 -4.16
N THR A 137 22.49 -2.48 -4.87
CA THR A 137 22.26 -1.58 -6.01
C THR A 137 22.37 -0.11 -5.59
N VAL A 138 21.78 0.27 -4.45
CA VAL A 138 21.92 1.63 -3.90
C VAL A 138 23.37 1.96 -3.58
N ALA A 139 24.12 1.01 -2.99
CA ALA A 139 25.53 1.20 -2.69
C ALA A 139 26.38 1.35 -3.96
N GLN A 140 26.15 0.52 -4.97
CA GLN A 140 26.83 0.60 -6.27
C GLN A 140 26.52 1.93 -6.97
N ALA A 141 25.25 2.35 -6.99
CA ALA A 141 24.85 3.62 -7.61
C ALA A 141 25.48 4.84 -6.92
N ARG A 142 25.57 4.84 -5.58
CA ARG A 142 26.23 5.92 -4.82
C ARG A 142 27.72 6.03 -5.09
N ASN A 143 28.37 4.90 -5.37
CA ASN A 143 29.80 4.81 -5.63
C ASN A 143 30.14 4.77 -7.13
N ALA A 144 29.14 4.90 -8.00
CA ALA A 144 29.35 4.87 -9.44
C ALA A 144 30.12 6.11 -9.90
N VAL A 145 31.04 5.90 -10.84
CA VAL A 145 31.74 7.01 -11.48
C VAL A 145 30.80 7.69 -12.48
N PRO A 146 30.54 9.01 -12.38
CA PRO A 146 29.69 9.71 -13.33
C PRO A 146 30.22 9.61 -14.75
N SER A 147 29.35 9.39 -15.73
CA SER A 147 29.73 9.28 -17.15
C SER A 147 30.30 10.58 -17.75
N SER A 148 30.04 11.72 -17.10
CA SER A 148 30.62 13.02 -17.46
C SER A 148 32.05 13.20 -16.97
N ARG A 149 32.54 12.35 -16.05
CA ARG A 149 33.91 12.43 -15.56
C ARG A 149 34.87 11.97 -16.66
N LYS A 150 35.95 12.72 -16.83
CA LYS A 150 36.98 12.47 -17.84
C LYS A 150 38.35 12.30 -17.19
N VAL A 151 39.23 11.56 -17.87
CA VAL A 151 40.67 11.50 -17.59
C VAL A 151 41.39 12.02 -18.83
N ASN A 152 42.14 13.10 -18.67
CA ASN A 152 42.80 13.82 -19.77
C ASN A 152 41.87 14.06 -20.99
N GLY A 153 40.64 14.56 -20.73
CA GLY A 153 39.65 14.82 -21.79
C GLY A 153 38.93 13.59 -22.38
N LYS A 154 39.36 12.37 -22.05
CA LYS A 154 38.74 11.11 -22.52
C LYS A 154 37.63 10.65 -21.58
N ALA A 155 36.51 10.17 -22.13
CA ALA A 155 35.36 9.69 -21.37
C ALA A 155 35.60 8.28 -20.80
N LEU A 156 35.10 8.02 -19.59
CA LEU A 156 35.24 6.73 -18.87
C LEU A 156 34.20 5.68 -19.30
N THR A 157 33.94 5.57 -20.59
CA THR A 157 32.97 4.60 -21.15
C THR A 157 33.61 3.24 -21.49
N GLY A 158 34.92 3.09 -21.26
CA GLY A 158 35.72 1.90 -21.50
C GLY A 158 37.16 2.12 -21.03
N ASP A 159 38.07 1.24 -21.44
CA ASP A 159 39.49 1.35 -21.08
C ASP A 159 40.12 2.65 -21.60
N ILE A 160 40.93 3.29 -20.75
CA ILE A 160 41.65 4.52 -21.11
C ILE A 160 43.09 4.18 -21.45
N SER A 161 43.42 4.27 -22.72
CA SER A 161 44.81 4.26 -23.18
C SER A 161 45.39 5.67 -23.11
N LEU A 162 46.48 5.84 -22.37
CA LEU A 162 47.23 7.10 -22.28
C LEU A 162 48.55 6.97 -23.03
N SER A 163 48.88 7.97 -23.84
CA SER A 163 50.19 8.15 -24.47
C SER A 163 51.08 9.09 -23.65
N ALA A 164 52.36 9.18 -24.00
CA ALA A 164 53.28 10.14 -23.38
C ALA A 164 52.76 11.59 -23.49
N GLY A 165 52.17 11.93 -24.64
CA GLY A 165 51.54 13.24 -24.86
C GLY A 165 50.34 13.51 -23.95
N ASP A 166 49.58 12.48 -23.55
CA ASP A 166 48.41 12.64 -22.68
C ASP A 166 48.77 13.04 -21.23
N VAL A 167 50.01 12.82 -20.80
CA VAL A 167 50.46 13.13 -19.43
C VAL A 167 51.62 14.13 -19.39
N GLY A 168 51.96 14.74 -20.53
CA GLY A 168 53.11 15.64 -20.64
C GLY A 168 54.46 14.95 -20.47
N ALA A 169 54.53 13.63 -20.64
CA ALA A 169 55.78 12.88 -20.63
C ALA A 169 56.46 12.93 -22.00
N LEU A 170 57.79 12.84 -22.01
CA LEU A 170 58.55 12.65 -23.23
C LEU A 170 58.31 11.23 -23.80
N PRO A 171 58.32 11.05 -25.13
CA PRO A 171 58.19 9.73 -25.74
C PRO A 171 59.21 8.72 -25.20
N ALA A 172 58.86 7.43 -25.27
CA ALA A 172 59.77 6.37 -24.89
C ALA A 172 61.13 6.50 -25.62
N LEU A 173 62.19 6.06 -24.94
CA LEU A 173 63.58 6.06 -25.38
C LEU A 173 63.73 5.69 -26.87
N LYS A 174 64.08 6.66 -27.71
CA LYS A 174 64.25 6.43 -29.15
C LYS A 174 65.60 5.77 -29.42
N SER A 175 65.60 4.73 -30.26
CA SER A 175 66.87 4.18 -30.76
C SER A 175 67.42 5.07 -31.86
N ILE A 176 68.70 5.41 -31.76
CA ILE A 176 69.40 6.29 -32.69
C ILE A 176 70.68 5.64 -33.20
N ASP A 177 70.99 5.85 -34.47
CA ASP A 177 72.23 5.37 -35.09
C ASP A 177 73.33 6.45 -35.14
N LYS A 178 72.99 7.69 -34.78
CA LYS A 178 73.87 8.85 -34.61
C LYS A 178 73.39 9.72 -33.43
N ILE A 179 74.30 10.34 -32.67
CA ILE A 179 73.91 11.28 -31.59
C ILE A 179 73.01 12.37 -32.19
N PRO A 180 71.88 12.73 -31.55
CA PRO A 180 70.92 13.63 -32.16
C PRO A 180 71.51 15.02 -32.39
N ASP A 181 71.22 15.62 -33.54
CA ASP A 181 71.55 17.02 -33.78
C ASP A 181 70.56 17.93 -33.01
N TRP A 182 70.79 19.26 -33.03
CA TRP A 182 69.86 20.24 -32.44
C TRP A 182 68.43 20.04 -32.97
N GLY A 183 67.41 20.11 -32.10
CA GLY A 183 66.00 19.89 -32.48
C GLY A 183 65.37 18.61 -31.92
N TYR A 184 66.17 17.67 -31.41
CA TYR A 184 65.63 16.49 -30.71
C TYR A 184 65.36 16.83 -29.24
N ASN A 185 64.12 16.60 -28.78
CA ASN A 185 63.75 16.69 -27.36
C ASN A 185 63.37 15.30 -26.86
N GLY A 186 64.05 14.82 -25.81
CA GLY A 186 63.72 13.56 -25.18
C GLY A 186 64.92 12.65 -24.91
N PRO A 187 64.64 11.50 -24.28
CA PRO A 187 65.65 10.50 -23.99
C PRO A 187 66.00 9.70 -25.26
N PHE A 188 67.25 9.32 -25.42
CA PHE A 188 67.71 8.49 -26.55
C PHE A 188 68.63 7.37 -26.09
N ARG A 189 68.67 6.29 -26.87
CA ARG A 189 69.69 5.25 -26.79
C ARG A 189 70.39 5.05 -28.11
N GLY A 190 71.69 4.98 -28.02
CA GLY A 190 72.59 4.59 -29.07
C GLY A 190 72.41 3.13 -29.41
N SER A 191 72.39 2.87 -30.72
CA SER A 191 72.68 1.57 -31.28
C SER A 191 74.18 1.25 -31.15
N ARG A 192 74.60 0.11 -31.71
CA ARG A 192 76.01 -0.30 -31.77
C ARG A 192 76.89 0.72 -32.51
N THR A 193 76.34 1.48 -33.45
CA THR A 193 77.07 2.47 -34.28
C THR A 193 77.46 3.75 -33.53
N VAL A 194 76.84 4.03 -32.38
CA VAL A 194 77.17 5.15 -31.49
C VAL A 194 77.56 4.66 -30.10
N ASP A 195 78.18 3.48 -30.06
CA ASP A 195 78.78 2.91 -28.87
C ASP A 195 77.82 2.87 -27.67
N TYR A 196 76.58 2.46 -27.93
CA TYR A 196 75.53 2.29 -26.91
C TYR A 196 75.27 3.53 -26.03
N ALA A 197 75.56 4.73 -26.53
CA ALA A 197 75.40 5.97 -25.77
C ALA A 197 73.97 6.15 -25.22
N ARG A 198 73.81 6.60 -23.98
CA ARG A 198 72.47 6.92 -23.42
C ARG A 198 72.46 8.34 -22.93
N GLY A 199 71.43 9.07 -23.31
CA GLY A 199 71.36 10.47 -22.98
C GLY A 199 69.97 11.05 -23.06
N ILE A 200 69.92 12.33 -22.79
CA ILE A 200 68.72 13.13 -22.91
C ILE A 200 69.10 14.45 -23.58
N SER A 201 68.23 14.86 -24.50
CA SER A 201 68.23 16.20 -25.06
C SER A 201 67.05 16.95 -24.44
N VAL A 202 67.30 18.14 -23.90
CA VAL A 202 66.30 18.99 -23.24
C VAL A 202 66.33 20.38 -23.85
N GLY A 203 65.17 20.93 -24.19
CA GLY A 203 65.04 22.28 -24.75
C GLY A 203 63.82 22.45 -25.65
N ASP A 204 63.32 23.69 -25.75
CA ASP A 204 62.18 24.05 -26.60
C ASP A 204 62.60 24.83 -27.87
N ASN A 205 63.81 25.42 -27.88
CA ASN A 205 64.46 26.08 -29.03
C ASN A 205 66.00 26.02 -28.95
N ASP A 206 66.57 26.04 -27.73
CA ASP A 206 67.98 25.79 -27.43
C ASP A 206 68.12 24.43 -26.70
N TYR A 207 68.81 23.46 -27.31
CA TYR A 207 68.79 22.06 -26.85
C TYR A 207 70.06 21.64 -26.10
N GLY A 208 70.06 21.68 -24.77
CA GLY A 208 71.11 21.04 -23.99
C GLY A 208 71.07 19.52 -24.15
N GLN A 209 72.20 18.89 -24.47
CA GLN A 209 72.31 17.43 -24.52
C GLN A 209 73.36 16.94 -23.54
N ILE A 210 73.01 15.90 -22.78
CA ILE A 210 73.93 15.21 -21.88
C ILE A 210 73.79 13.71 -22.14
N TRP A 211 74.92 13.01 -22.33
CA TRP A 211 74.91 11.56 -22.56
C TRP A 211 76.16 10.88 -22.00
N VAL A 212 76.07 9.57 -21.83
CA VAL A 212 77.15 8.68 -21.40
C VAL A 212 77.40 7.64 -22.48
N ASP A 213 78.66 7.40 -22.86
CA ASP A 213 79.04 6.35 -23.84
C ASP A 213 79.19 4.96 -23.18
N SER A 214 79.55 3.93 -23.96
CA SER A 214 79.77 2.57 -23.41
C SER A 214 80.93 2.48 -22.42
N SER A 215 81.87 3.43 -22.49
CA SER A 215 83.03 3.52 -21.60
C SER A 215 82.72 4.25 -20.29
N GLY A 216 81.47 4.68 -20.08
CA GLY A 216 81.03 5.38 -18.88
C GLY A 216 81.45 6.85 -18.84
N ARG A 217 81.92 7.42 -19.95
CA ARG A 217 82.33 8.83 -20.03
C ARG A 217 81.12 9.71 -20.24
N LEU A 218 81.02 10.78 -19.44
CA LEU A 218 79.97 11.79 -19.55
C LEU A 218 80.35 12.85 -20.58
N TYR A 219 79.44 13.15 -21.49
CA TYR A 219 79.54 14.18 -22.50
C TYR A 219 78.38 15.16 -22.36
N GLY A 220 78.64 16.42 -22.71
CA GLY A 220 77.64 17.48 -22.76
C GLY A 220 77.86 18.37 -23.98
N ARG A 221 76.76 18.77 -24.62
CA ARG A 221 76.72 19.76 -25.71
C ARG A 221 75.62 20.75 -25.42
N PHE A 222 75.95 22.04 -25.40
CA PHE A 222 75.03 23.15 -25.12
C PHE A 222 75.23 24.23 -26.19
N SER A 223 74.13 24.88 -26.60
CA SER A 223 74.09 25.94 -27.61
C SER A 223 74.25 27.29 -26.95
#